data_AF-A0A8B3FDK5-F1
#
_entry.id   AF-A0A8B3FDK5-F1
#
_cell.length_a   1.000
_cell.length_b   1.000
_cell.length_c   1.000
_cell.angle_alpha   90.00
_cell.angle_beta   90.00
_cell.angle_gamma   90.00
#
_symmetry.space_group_name_H-M   'P 1'
#
loop_
_entity.id
_entity.type
_entity.pdbx_description
1 polymer ?
#
loop_
_entity_poly.entity_id
_entity_poly.type
_entity_poly.pdbx_seq_one_letter_code
_entity_poly.pdbx_strand_id
1 'polypeptide(L)'
;MIEYFNDSCIDEDKIICALGRHSYGDEDFSIFKCPSCNKIYLIDYEVDTIFPDSSNLLIMSNGTNFRCVCCNYDFQGKIIIGDKADKCFKASIDEVKESGWKWIFRK
;
A
#
# COMPACT_ATOMS: atom_id res chain seq x y z
N MET A 1 -11.05 13.23 -15.01
CA MET A 1 -9.74 12.57 -15.19
C MET A 1 -9.42 11.94 -13.84
N ILE A 2 -9.09 10.65 -13.77
CA ILE A 2 -8.80 9.99 -12.48
C ILE A 2 -7.38 10.35 -12.07
N GLU A 3 -7.24 10.97 -10.90
CA GLU A 3 -5.94 11.26 -10.29
C GLU A 3 -5.52 10.07 -9.42
N TYR A 4 -4.42 9.43 -9.80
CA TYR A 4 -3.87 8.29 -9.06
C TYR A 4 -3.00 8.79 -7.91
N PHE A 5 -3.06 8.06 -6.81
CA PHE A 5 -2.20 8.31 -5.66
C PHE A 5 -0.78 7.81 -5.96
N ASN A 6 0.22 8.64 -5.72
CA ASN A 6 1.65 8.34 -5.94
C ASN A 6 2.43 8.34 -4.61
N ASP A 7 3.67 7.85 -4.65
CA ASP A 7 4.63 7.89 -3.53
C ASP A 7 4.77 9.30 -2.94
N SER A 8 4.78 10.34 -3.78
CA SER A 8 4.95 11.72 -3.35
C SER A 8 3.78 12.25 -2.51
N CYS A 9 2.62 11.57 -2.55
CA CYS A 9 1.47 11.85 -1.69
C CYS A 9 1.59 11.19 -0.30
N ILE A 10 2.58 10.33 -0.08
CA ILE A 10 2.81 9.63 1.19
C ILE A 10 3.62 10.50 2.14
N ASP A 11 3.17 10.53 3.38
CA ASP A 11 3.87 11.08 4.54
C ASP A 11 4.63 9.93 5.23
N GLU A 12 5.84 9.67 4.75
CA GLU A 12 6.66 8.54 5.21
C GLU A 12 6.96 8.64 6.70
N ASP A 13 7.19 9.85 7.21
CA ASP A 13 7.43 10.11 8.63
C ASP A 13 6.26 9.63 9.51
N LYS A 14 5.01 9.81 9.06
CA LYS A 14 3.85 9.26 9.78
C LYS A 14 3.85 7.74 9.83
N ILE A 15 4.24 7.08 8.73
CA ILE A 15 4.27 5.62 8.66
C ILE A 15 5.39 5.09 9.56
N ILE A 16 6.58 5.67 9.46
CA ILE A 16 7.75 5.37 10.31
C ILE A 16 7.39 5.57 11.78
N CYS A 17 6.74 6.69 12.13
CA CYS A 17 6.26 6.95 13.49
C CYS A 17 5.23 5.91 13.97
N ALA A 18 4.33 5.46 13.09
CA ALA A 18 3.36 4.41 13.39
C ALA A 18 3.99 3.01 13.54
N LEU A 19 5.05 2.72 12.79
CA LEU A 19 5.87 1.51 12.93
C LEU A 19 6.73 1.54 14.21
N GLY A 20 7.11 2.72 14.67
CA GLY A 20 7.95 2.92 15.84
C GLY A 20 9.30 2.21 15.66
N ARG A 21 9.65 1.33 16.61
CA ARG A 21 10.92 0.57 16.59
C ARG A 21 11.05 -0.47 15.47
N HIS A 22 10.00 -0.66 14.67
CA HIS A 22 9.99 -1.59 13.55
C HIS A 22 10.41 -0.93 12.22
N SER A 23 10.72 0.36 12.26
CA SER A 23 11.32 1.10 11.15
C SER A 23 12.86 1.07 11.23
N TYR A 24 13.50 1.09 10.07
CA TYR A 24 14.97 1.11 9.94
C TYR A 24 15.50 2.42 9.34
N GLY A 25 14.61 3.31 8.89
CA GLY A 25 14.89 4.64 8.37
C GLY A 25 15.20 4.70 6.86
N ASP A 26 15.08 3.58 6.15
CA ASP A 26 15.37 3.46 4.70
C ASP A 26 14.16 2.87 3.94
N GLU A 27 13.00 2.77 4.60
CA GLU A 27 11.80 2.22 3.99
C GLU A 27 11.21 3.14 2.92
N ASP A 28 10.74 2.53 1.84
CA ASP A 28 10.22 3.22 0.68
C ASP A 28 8.80 2.70 0.43
N PHE A 29 7.81 3.58 0.60
CA PHE A 29 6.41 3.18 0.69
C PHE A 29 5.63 3.43 -0.60
N SER A 30 4.70 2.54 -0.89
CA SER A 30 3.71 2.73 -1.94
C SER A 30 2.37 2.10 -1.57
N ILE A 31 1.34 2.35 -2.36
CA ILE A 31 0.04 1.71 -2.19
C ILE A 31 -0.42 1.03 -3.47
N PHE A 32 -1.23 -0.01 -3.29
CA PHE A 32 -1.91 -0.67 -4.39
C PHE A 32 -3.29 -1.15 -3.93
N LYS A 33 -4.15 -1.47 -4.88
CA LYS A 33 -5.47 -2.05 -4.60
C LYS A 33 -5.64 -3.42 -5.21
N CYS A 34 -6.44 -4.26 -4.56
CA CYS A 34 -6.89 -5.50 -5.14
C CYS A 34 -7.87 -5.20 -6.29
N PRO A 35 -7.63 -5.70 -7.52
CA PRO A 35 -8.52 -5.44 -8.66
C PRO A 35 -9.87 -6.17 -8.53
N SER A 36 -9.99 -7.14 -7.62
CA SER A 36 -11.22 -7.93 -7.43
C SER A 36 -12.15 -7.37 -6.36
N CYS A 37 -11.64 -6.70 -5.32
CA CYS A 37 -12.46 -6.22 -4.21
C CYS A 37 -12.14 -4.77 -3.77
N ASN A 38 -11.23 -4.10 -4.49
CA ASN A 38 -10.78 -2.73 -4.24
C ASN A 38 -10.18 -2.47 -2.85
N LYS A 39 -9.84 -3.51 -2.07
CA LYS A 39 -9.12 -3.33 -0.80
C LYS A 39 -7.74 -2.73 -1.10
N ILE A 40 -7.43 -1.64 -0.40
CA ILE A 40 -6.16 -0.91 -0.52
C ILE A 40 -5.16 -1.43 0.50
N TYR A 41 -3.91 -1.53 0.08
CA TYR A 41 -2.77 -2.03 0.81
C TYR A 41 -1.64 -1.01 0.76
N LEU A 42 -0.87 -0.95 1.84
CA LEU A 42 0.43 -0.28 1.86
C LEU A 42 1.51 -1.35 1.67
N ILE A 43 2.59 -1.00 0.98
CA ILE A 43 3.76 -1.85 0.80
C ILE A 43 5.02 -1.02 1.04
N ASP A 44 5.94 -1.59 1.81
CA ASP A 44 7.35 -1.24 1.79
C ASP A 44 8.01 -2.11 0.72
N TYR A 45 8.40 -1.48 -0.40
CA TYR A 45 8.85 -2.21 -1.58
C TYR A 45 10.36 -2.47 -1.59
N GLU A 46 11.12 -1.89 -0.66
CA GLU A 46 12.55 -2.22 -0.44
C GLU A 46 12.70 -3.66 0.06
N VAL A 47 11.82 -4.06 0.97
CA VAL A 47 11.85 -5.38 1.63
C VAL A 47 10.62 -6.25 1.32
N ASP A 48 9.85 -5.89 0.29
CA ASP A 48 8.67 -6.61 -0.19
C ASP A 48 7.65 -6.92 0.93
N THR A 49 7.44 -5.96 1.84
CA THR A 49 6.55 -6.11 3.00
C THR A 49 5.23 -5.38 2.78
N ILE A 50 4.13 -6.14 2.80
CA ILE A 50 2.77 -5.63 2.62
C ILE A 50 2.08 -5.51 3.98
N PHE A 51 1.46 -4.35 4.20
CA PHE A 51 0.61 -4.06 5.35
C PHE A 51 -0.86 -4.11 4.88
N PRO A 52 -1.64 -5.12 5.30
CA PRO A 52 -3.03 -5.29 4.90
C PRO A 52 -4.04 -4.54 5.77
N ASP A 53 -3.59 -4.00 6.90
CA ASP A 53 -4.44 -3.32 7.87
C ASP A 53 -3.88 -1.93 8.21
N SER A 54 -4.68 -0.90 7.92
CA SER A 54 -4.31 0.50 8.13
C SER A 54 -4.32 0.93 9.58
N SER A 55 -4.87 0.11 10.48
CA SER A 55 -4.98 0.38 11.92
C SER A 55 -3.95 -0.41 12.73
N ASN A 56 -3.34 -1.44 12.13
CA ASN A 56 -2.33 -2.26 12.77
C ASN A 56 -1.24 -2.71 11.79
N LEU A 57 -0.15 -1.92 11.72
CA LEU A 57 1.02 -2.21 10.88
C LEU A 57 1.87 -3.39 11.38
N LEU A 58 1.57 -3.97 12.54
CA LEU A 58 2.23 -5.20 12.99
C LEU A 58 1.74 -6.44 12.23
N ILE A 59 0.58 -6.32 11.55
CA ILE A 59 0.11 -7.33 10.62
C ILE A 59 0.86 -7.11 9.32
N MET A 60 1.72 -8.04 8.95
CA MET A 60 2.57 -7.96 7.77
C MET A 60 2.42 -9.22 6.93
N SER A 61 2.67 -9.10 5.63
CA SER A 61 2.70 -10.21 4.68
C SER A 61 3.82 -9.98 3.68
N ASN A 62 4.48 -11.05 3.26
CA ASN A 62 5.49 -10.98 2.20
C ASN A 62 4.78 -10.84 0.83
N GLY A 63 5.24 -9.91 0.00
CA GLY A 63 4.71 -9.63 -1.34
C GLY A 63 4.84 -10.79 -2.32
N THR A 64 5.90 -11.58 -2.19
CA THR A 64 6.25 -12.66 -3.13
C THR A 64 5.11 -13.65 -3.40
N ASN A 65 4.31 -13.99 -2.39
CA ASN A 65 3.17 -14.91 -2.50
C ASN A 65 1.88 -14.30 -1.94
N PHE A 66 1.77 -12.98 -2.01
CA PHE A 66 0.65 -12.29 -1.39
C PHE A 66 -0.68 -12.62 -2.06
N ARG A 67 -1.69 -12.87 -1.22
CA ARG A 67 -3.09 -12.98 -1.62
C ARG A 67 -3.92 -11.95 -0.89
N CYS A 68 -4.92 -11.41 -1.57
CA CYS A 68 -5.84 -10.47 -0.97
C CYS A 68 -6.50 -11.09 0.27
N VAL A 69 -6.26 -10.52 1.45
CA VAL A 69 -6.86 -11.00 2.72
C VAL A 69 -8.38 -10.91 2.77
N CYS A 70 -9.03 -10.24 1.82
CA CYS A 70 -10.48 -10.05 1.77
C CYS A 70 -11.17 -11.01 0.79
N CYS A 71 -10.64 -11.18 -0.42
CA CYS A 71 -11.27 -11.99 -1.47
C CYS A 71 -10.39 -13.14 -2.01
N ASN A 72 -9.20 -13.33 -1.43
CA ASN A 72 -8.23 -14.35 -1.82
C ASN A 72 -7.73 -14.26 -3.27
N TYR A 73 -7.89 -13.10 -3.92
CA TYR A 73 -7.28 -12.81 -5.22
C TYR A 73 -5.76 -13.00 -5.14
N ASP A 74 -5.21 -13.75 -6.10
CA ASP A 74 -3.79 -14.06 -6.20
C ASP A 74 -3.11 -13.08 -7.16
N PHE A 75 -2.10 -12.36 -6.67
CA PHE A 75 -1.42 -11.33 -7.45
C PHE A 75 -0.37 -11.90 -8.40
N GLN A 76 -0.06 -13.21 -8.34
CA GLN A 76 0.80 -13.95 -9.27
C GLN A 76 2.16 -13.28 -9.57
N GLY A 77 2.75 -12.56 -8.60
CA GLY A 77 4.00 -11.83 -8.80
C GLY A 77 3.94 -10.71 -9.84
N LYS A 78 2.74 -10.19 -10.14
CA LYS A 78 2.57 -9.06 -11.06
C LYS A 78 3.18 -7.79 -10.47
N ILE A 79 3.54 -6.86 -11.37
CA ILE A 79 3.96 -5.51 -10.97
C ILE A 79 2.70 -4.75 -10.49
N ILE A 80 2.62 -4.54 -9.17
CA ILE A 80 1.44 -3.98 -8.48
C ILE A 80 1.63 -2.52 -8.05
N ILE A 81 2.85 -1.99 -8.10
CA ILE A 81 3.18 -0.59 -7.73
C ILE A 81 3.96 0.16 -8.82
N GLY A 82 4.01 1.49 -8.69
CA GLY A 82 4.76 2.38 -9.57
C GLY A 82 4.15 2.57 -10.95
N ASP A 83 4.87 3.27 -11.83
CA ASP A 83 4.36 3.62 -13.17
C ASP A 83 4.05 2.42 -14.05
N LYS A 84 4.86 1.36 -13.92
CA LYS A 84 4.74 0.11 -14.68
C LYS A 84 3.59 -0.78 -14.22
N ALA A 85 2.99 -0.51 -13.05
CA ALA A 85 1.82 -1.27 -12.61
C ALA A 85 0.63 -1.03 -13.53
N ASP A 86 -0.17 -2.08 -13.71
CA ASP A 86 -1.43 -1.96 -14.43
C ASP A 86 -2.39 -1.01 -13.69
N LYS A 87 -3.19 -0.27 -14.44
CA LYS A 87 -4.13 0.73 -13.88
C LYS A 87 -5.11 0.11 -12.88
N CYS A 88 -5.44 -1.17 -13.02
CA CYS A 88 -6.33 -1.87 -12.08
C CYS A 88 -5.76 -1.98 -10.66
N PHE A 89 -4.43 -1.96 -10.50
CA PHE A 89 -3.76 -1.99 -9.20
C PHE A 89 -3.55 -0.60 -8.60
N LYS A 90 -3.67 0.47 -9.40
CA LYS A 90 -3.48 1.84 -8.93
C LYS A 90 -4.72 2.33 -8.18
N ALA A 91 -4.52 2.79 -6.95
CA ALA A 91 -5.56 3.46 -6.17
C ALA A 91 -5.65 4.94 -6.58
N SER A 92 -6.87 5.45 -6.73
CA SER A 92 -7.10 6.88 -6.90
C SER A 92 -7.01 7.62 -5.57
N ILE A 93 -6.71 8.92 -5.62
CA ILE A 93 -6.65 9.75 -4.41
C ILE A 93 -7.96 9.71 -3.62
N ASP A 94 -9.10 9.70 -4.32
CA ASP A 94 -10.43 9.64 -3.71
C ASP A 94 -10.63 8.32 -2.94
N GLU A 95 -10.30 7.18 -3.56
CA GLU A 95 -10.36 5.87 -2.92
C GLU A 95 -9.49 5.80 -1.65
N VAL A 96 -8.30 6.42 -1.66
CA VAL A 96 -7.42 6.42 -0.48
C VAL A 96 -7.99 7.30 0.64
N LYS A 97 -8.59 8.46 0.30
CA LYS A 97 -9.24 9.35 1.28
C LYS A 97 -10.44 8.69 1.96
N GLU A 98 -11.17 7.86 1.24
CA GLU A 98 -12.30 7.09 1.77
C GLU A 98 -11.88 5.81 2.50
N SER A 99 -10.62 5.38 2.32
CA SER A 99 -10.08 4.18 2.97
C SER A 99 -9.54 4.43 4.38
N GLY A 100 -9.20 3.35 5.07
CA GLY A 100 -8.47 3.41 6.34
C GLY A 100 -7.06 4.01 6.22
N TRP A 101 -6.49 4.08 5.02
CA TRP A 101 -5.16 4.64 4.77
C TRP A 101 -5.13 6.17 4.66
N LYS A 102 -6.26 6.86 4.76
CA LYS A 102 -6.35 8.34 4.63
C LYS A 102 -5.39 9.15 5.53
N TRP A 103 -4.84 8.55 6.57
CA TRP A 103 -3.90 9.24 7.47
C TRP A 103 -2.48 9.34 6.90
N ILE A 104 -2.14 8.53 5.88
CA ILE A 104 -0.80 8.53 5.24
C ILE A 104 -0.60 9.71 4.29
N PHE A 105 -1.63 10.52 4.01
CA PHE A 105 -1.49 11.68 3.13
C PHE A 105 -0.48 12.69 3.69
N ARG A 106 0.46 13.11 2.85
CA ARG A 106 1.33 14.26 3.10
C ARG A 106 0.47 15.51 3.27
N LYS A 107 0.67 16.21 4.39
CA LYS A 107 -0.04 17.46 4.70
C LYS A 107 0.40 18.60 3.78
#